data_AF-A0A965ZAN4-F1
#
_entry.id   AF-A0A965ZAN4-F1
#
_cell.length_a   1.000
_cell.length_b   1.000
_cell.length_c   1.000
_cell.angle_alpha   90.00
_cell.angle_beta   90.00
_cell.angle_gamma   90.00
#
_symmetry.space_group_name_H-M   'P 1'
#
loop_
_entity.id
_entity.type
_entity.pdbx_description
1 polymer ?
#
loop_
_entity_poly.entity_id
_entity_poly.type
_entity_poly.pdbx_seq_one_letter_code
_entity_poly.pdbx_strand_id
1 'polypeptide(L)'
;MKHTIKYFAATVLTIAVLMLGSCTKDFDTINRNPYFSTVTTIGPLFNTVVESLKLGWNEQFYVHNEVLYGQTQLAALTREAWSNLSLGSEEIWKEYYRALAHIRDIEARITAMESTNAPDSLNNVKGMLKILTAYKTFRVTDLFGDIPFFEAGRGFQGLDYLHPAYDSQQEIYLFLLDELKWAT
;
A
#
# COMPACT_ATOMS: atom_id res chain seq x y z
N MET A 1 29.40 11.06 -60.50
CA MET A 1 28.62 11.78 -59.46
C MET A 1 27.20 11.24 -59.26
N LYS A 2 26.33 11.13 -60.29
CA LYS A 2 24.96 10.63 -60.08
C LYS A 2 24.88 9.16 -59.64
N HIS A 3 25.78 8.29 -60.11
CA HIS A 3 25.82 6.89 -59.68
C HIS A 3 26.36 6.73 -58.25
N THR A 4 27.39 7.47 -57.86
CA THR A 4 27.94 7.44 -56.50
C THR A 4 26.95 7.94 -55.44
N ILE A 5 26.12 8.95 -55.77
CA ILE A 5 25.02 9.42 -54.89
C ILE A 5 23.93 8.35 -54.70
N LYS A 6 23.60 7.59 -55.76
CA LYS A 6 22.61 6.49 -55.67
C LYS A 6 23.09 5.36 -54.77
N TYR A 7 24.36 4.97 -54.87
CA TYR A 7 24.93 3.94 -53.99
C TYR A 7 25.03 4.42 -52.54
N PHE A 8 25.41 5.68 -52.30
CA PHE A 8 25.45 6.25 -50.96
C PHE A 8 24.05 6.28 -50.30
N ALA A 9 23.03 6.71 -51.03
CA ALA A 9 21.65 6.71 -50.55
C ALA A 9 21.11 5.30 -50.26
N ALA A 10 21.45 4.32 -51.10
CA ALA A 10 21.09 2.92 -50.89
C ALA A 10 21.77 2.33 -49.63
N THR A 11 23.03 2.66 -49.38
CA THR A 11 23.75 2.23 -48.17
C THR A 11 23.15 2.83 -46.91
N VAL A 12 22.82 4.13 -46.92
CA VAL A 12 22.17 4.80 -45.78
C VAL A 12 20.79 4.21 -45.49
N LEU A 13 19.99 3.93 -46.54
CA LEU A 13 18.67 3.30 -46.38
C LEU A 13 18.77 1.87 -45.82
N THR A 14 19.76 1.10 -46.28
CA THR A 14 20.00 -0.26 -45.78
C THR A 14 20.40 -0.25 -44.30
N ILE A 15 21.26 0.69 -43.89
CA ILE A 15 21.64 0.87 -42.48
C ILE A 15 20.42 1.29 -41.64
N ALA A 16 19.58 2.20 -42.13
CA ALA A 16 18.38 2.64 -41.43
C ALA A 16 17.36 1.50 -41.22
N VAL A 17 17.17 0.61 -42.21
CA VAL A 17 16.31 -0.57 -42.09
C VAL A 17 16.86 -1.57 -41.07
N LEU A 18 18.18 -1.74 -41.00
CA LEU A 18 18.83 -2.63 -40.03
C LEU A 18 18.71 -2.11 -38.58
N MET A 19 18.53 -0.80 -38.37
CA MET A 19 18.36 -0.22 -37.03
C MET A 19 16.94 -0.35 -36.44
N LEU A 20 15.92 -0.66 -37.25
CA LEU A 20 14.53 -0.75 -36.79
C LEU A 20 14.20 -2.04 -36.01
N GLY A 21 15.06 -3.07 -36.04
CA GLY A 21 14.78 -4.38 -35.44
C GLY A 21 15.46 -4.67 -34.09
N SER A 22 16.32 -3.76 -33.58
CA SER A 22 17.25 -4.08 -32.49
C SER A 22 16.90 -3.49 -31.12
N CYS A 23 16.09 -2.43 -31.04
CA CYS A 23 16.02 -1.61 -29.81
C CYS A 23 15.00 -2.06 -28.75
N THR A 24 14.14 -3.04 -29.01
CA THR A 24 13.13 -3.52 -28.03
C THR A 24 13.33 -4.97 -27.61
N LYS A 25 14.37 -5.62 -28.14
CA LYS A 25 14.64 -7.03 -27.82
C LYS A 25 15.02 -7.13 -26.34
N ASP A 26 14.34 -8.02 -25.61
CA ASP A 26 14.64 -8.34 -24.21
C ASP A 26 14.47 -7.16 -23.22
N PHE A 27 13.74 -6.09 -23.58
CA PHE A 27 13.54 -4.93 -22.70
C PHE A 27 12.84 -5.28 -21.38
N ASP A 28 11.90 -6.22 -21.43
CA ASP A 28 11.18 -6.73 -20.25
C ASP A 28 12.10 -7.50 -19.29
N THR A 29 13.06 -8.27 -19.81
CA THR A 29 13.98 -9.07 -18.99
C THR A 29 15.11 -8.21 -18.44
N ILE A 30 15.61 -7.24 -19.22
CA ILE A 30 16.64 -6.28 -18.79
C ILE A 30 16.12 -5.35 -17.68
N ASN A 31 14.85 -4.91 -17.77
CA ASN A 31 14.25 -4.07 -16.74
C ASN A 31 13.68 -4.85 -15.55
N ARG A 32 13.71 -6.18 -15.57
CA ARG A 32 13.29 -6.98 -14.43
C ARG A 32 14.39 -7.02 -13.40
N ASN A 33 14.23 -6.26 -12.32
CA ASN A 33 15.16 -6.26 -11.20
C ASN A 33 15.25 -7.68 -10.60
N PRO A 34 16.41 -8.37 -10.69
CA PRO A 34 16.55 -9.75 -10.21
C PRO A 34 16.58 -9.84 -8.67
N TYR A 35 16.74 -8.72 -7.97
CA TYR A 35 16.79 -8.66 -6.51
C TYR A 35 15.45 -8.32 -5.87
N PHE A 36 14.46 -7.87 -6.66
CA PHE A 36 13.11 -7.62 -6.15
C PHE A 36 12.22 -8.82 -6.42
N SER A 37 11.63 -9.38 -5.36
CA SER A 37 10.63 -10.42 -5.56
C SER A 37 9.40 -9.79 -6.21
N THR A 38 9.07 -10.27 -7.41
CA THR A 38 7.83 -9.91 -8.11
C THR A 38 6.62 -10.67 -7.56
N VAL A 39 6.86 -11.65 -6.68
CA VAL A 39 5.83 -12.52 -6.11
C VAL A 39 6.11 -12.70 -4.61
N THR A 40 5.15 -12.32 -3.77
CA THR A 40 5.21 -12.57 -2.33
C THR A 40 4.06 -13.49 -1.91
N THR A 41 4.22 -14.16 -0.77
CA THR A 41 3.16 -14.98 -0.16
C THR A 41 2.40 -14.16 0.89
N ILE A 42 1.29 -14.69 1.39
CA ILE A 42 0.47 -13.99 2.41
C ILE A 42 1.26 -13.75 3.70
N GLY A 43 2.14 -14.67 4.12
CA GLY A 43 2.87 -14.56 5.38
C GLY A 43 3.69 -13.26 5.51
N PRO A 44 4.59 -12.95 4.57
CA PRO A 44 5.34 -11.69 4.59
C PRO A 44 4.46 -10.44 4.54
N LEU A 45 3.40 -10.43 3.73
CA LEU A 45 2.44 -9.32 3.67
C LEU A 45 1.75 -9.12 5.02
N PHE A 46 1.30 -10.22 5.63
CA PHE A 46 0.64 -10.21 6.93
C PHE A 46 1.57 -9.71 8.04
N ASN A 47 2.85 -10.10 7.99
CA ASN A 47 3.86 -9.59 8.93
C ASN A 47 4.03 -8.07 8.83
N THR A 48 3.94 -7.48 7.63
CA THR A 48 3.93 -6.01 7.48
C THR A 48 2.70 -5.37 8.10
N VAL A 49 1.52 -6.00 7.96
CA VAL A 49 0.29 -5.51 8.63
C VAL A 49 0.47 -5.52 10.15
N VAL A 50 1.00 -6.61 10.71
CA VAL A 50 1.28 -6.72 12.16
C VAL A 50 2.34 -5.72 12.62
N GLU A 51 3.42 -5.55 11.86
CA GLU A 51 4.49 -4.61 12.18
C GLU A 51 3.97 -3.16 12.22
N SER A 52 3.05 -2.82 11.32
CA SER A 52 2.42 -1.50 11.26
C SER A 52 1.56 -1.15 12.49
N LEU A 53 1.28 -2.11 13.38
CA LEU A 53 0.53 -1.85 14.62
C LEU A 53 1.36 -1.13 15.68
N LYS A 54 2.69 -1.13 15.53
CA LYS A 54 3.60 -0.42 16.41
C LYS A 54 3.57 1.07 16.08
N LEU A 55 3.72 1.88 17.13
CA LEU A 55 3.88 3.32 16.97
C LEU A 55 5.20 3.61 16.26
N GLY A 56 5.14 4.45 15.23
CA GLY A 56 6.34 5.04 14.66
C GLY A 56 7.00 6.02 15.63
N TRP A 57 8.26 6.37 15.38
CA TRP A 57 8.99 7.30 16.25
C TRP A 57 8.39 8.69 16.24
N ASN A 58 7.98 9.20 15.06
CA ASN A 58 7.42 10.53 14.93
C ASN A 58 6.00 10.57 15.50
N GLU A 59 5.22 9.52 15.29
CA GLU A 59 3.93 9.33 15.93
C GLU A 59 4.06 9.32 17.47
N GLN A 60 4.94 8.47 18.01
CA GLN A 60 5.13 8.35 19.46
C GLN A 60 5.56 9.69 20.06
N PHE A 61 6.48 10.39 19.40
CA PHE A 61 7.03 11.62 19.93
C PHE A 61 6.07 12.80 19.73
N TYR A 62 5.71 13.13 18.49
CA TYR A 62 4.98 14.37 18.18
C TYR A 62 3.47 14.29 18.40
N VAL A 63 2.86 13.10 18.39
CA VAL A 63 1.41 12.94 18.59
C VAL A 63 1.13 12.46 20.01
N HIS A 64 1.72 11.33 20.42
CA HIS A 64 1.44 10.76 21.74
C HIS A 64 2.08 11.56 22.86
N ASN A 65 3.41 11.69 22.87
CA ASN A 65 4.11 12.33 23.98
C ASN A 65 3.81 13.83 24.07
N GLU A 66 3.96 14.57 22.96
CA GLU A 66 3.82 16.05 22.94
C GLU A 66 2.36 16.54 23.03
N VAL A 67 1.36 15.72 22.67
CA VAL A 67 -0.05 16.16 22.63
C VAL A 67 -0.96 15.26 23.46
N LEU A 68 -1.15 14.01 23.05
CA LEU A 68 -2.23 13.17 23.60
C LEU A 68 -2.03 12.79 25.07
N TYR A 69 -0.81 12.48 25.50
CA TYR A 69 -0.57 12.03 26.87
C TYR A 69 -0.86 13.09 27.92
N GLY A 70 -0.56 14.36 27.61
CA GLY A 70 -0.95 15.49 28.46
C GLY A 70 -2.47 15.67 28.53
N GLN A 71 -3.17 15.54 27.40
CA GLN A 71 -4.64 15.69 27.34
C GLN A 71 -5.38 14.53 28.03
N THR A 72 -4.87 13.31 27.86
CA THR A 72 -5.47 12.08 28.40
C THR A 72 -4.99 11.73 29.80
N GLN A 73 -4.03 12.49 30.36
CA GLN A 73 -3.40 12.24 31.66
C GLN A 73 -2.70 10.87 31.75
N LEU A 74 -2.29 10.30 30.61
CA LEU A 74 -1.51 9.05 30.56
C LEU A 74 -0.05 9.24 30.97
N ALA A 75 0.50 10.44 30.80
CA ALA A 75 1.82 10.82 31.29
C ALA A 75 1.92 12.35 31.46
N ALA A 76 2.87 12.80 32.28
CA ALA A 76 3.21 14.21 32.40
C ALA A 76 4.38 14.55 31.49
N LEU A 77 4.19 15.52 30.59
CA LEU A 77 5.29 16.20 29.91
C LEU A 77 6.05 17.03 30.93
N THR A 78 7.30 16.65 31.23
CA THR A 78 8.16 17.44 32.11
C THR A 78 8.70 18.69 31.43
N ARG A 79 8.69 18.70 30.09
CA ARG A 79 9.04 19.84 29.24
C ARG A 79 8.48 19.61 27.84
N GLU A 80 7.84 20.61 27.24
CA GLU A 80 7.51 20.60 25.81
C GLU A 80 8.79 20.71 24.97
N ALA A 81 8.94 19.83 23.98
CA ALA A 81 10.05 19.88 23.03
C ALA A 81 9.63 20.66 21.77
N TRP A 82 10.09 20.22 20.59
CA TRP A 82 9.63 20.78 19.32
C TRP A 82 8.31 20.13 18.92
N SER A 83 7.20 20.87 19.03
CA SER A 83 5.90 20.41 18.56
C SER A 83 5.89 20.38 17.01
N ASN A 84 5.88 19.18 16.44
CA ASN A 84 5.78 18.96 14.99
C ASN A 84 4.70 17.92 14.69
N LEU A 85 3.45 18.28 14.99
CA LEU A 85 2.29 17.41 14.79
C LEU A 85 2.16 16.95 13.32
N SER A 86 2.59 17.77 12.36
CA SER A 86 2.62 17.39 10.94
C SER A 86 3.47 16.16 10.68
N LEU A 87 4.70 16.07 11.22
CA LEU A 87 5.55 14.89 11.02
C LEU A 87 4.93 13.62 11.60
N GLY A 88 4.32 13.72 12.78
CA GLY A 88 3.65 12.58 13.40
C GLY A 88 2.39 12.15 12.63
N SER A 89 1.53 13.09 12.26
CA SER A 89 0.30 12.81 11.50
C SER A 89 0.58 12.28 10.08
N GLU A 90 1.60 12.82 9.39
CA GLU A 90 2.05 12.30 8.09
C GLU A 90 2.59 10.86 8.19
N GLU A 91 3.34 10.54 9.25
CA GLU A 91 3.81 9.17 9.49
C GLU A 91 2.64 8.21 9.70
N ILE A 92 1.65 8.58 10.53
CA ILE A 92 0.42 7.80 10.75
C ILE A 92 -0.29 7.54 9.43
N TRP A 93 -0.51 8.59 8.64
CA TRP A 93 -1.21 8.51 7.36
C TRP A 93 -0.48 7.58 6.39
N LYS A 94 0.83 7.78 6.22
CA LYS A 94 1.66 7.01 5.30
C LYS A 94 1.70 5.52 5.67
N GLU A 95 1.95 5.21 6.94
CA GLU A 95 2.02 3.82 7.39
C GLU A 95 0.65 3.14 7.39
N TYR A 96 -0.45 3.89 7.59
CA TYR A 96 -1.79 3.36 7.42
C TYR A 96 -2.05 2.91 5.98
N TYR A 97 -1.85 3.78 5.00
CA TYR A 97 -2.13 3.43 3.60
C TYR A 97 -1.16 2.39 3.03
N ARG A 98 0.08 2.34 3.53
CA ARG A 98 1.00 1.25 3.25
C ARG A 98 0.45 -0.09 3.74
N ALA A 99 -0.01 -0.16 4.99
CA ALA A 99 -0.61 -1.39 5.54
C ALA A 99 -1.92 -1.74 4.81
N LEU A 100 -2.75 -0.76 4.48
CA LEU A 100 -4.02 -0.97 3.77
C LEU A 100 -3.79 -1.59 2.40
N ALA A 101 -2.77 -1.15 1.65
CA ALA A 101 -2.40 -1.77 0.38
C ALA A 101 -2.02 -3.25 0.54
N HIS A 102 -1.27 -3.60 1.60
CA HIS A 102 -0.97 -4.99 1.90
C HIS A 102 -2.20 -5.79 2.32
N ILE A 103 -3.12 -5.20 3.10
CA ILE A 103 -4.42 -5.80 3.45
C ILE A 103 -5.22 -6.12 2.17
N ARG A 104 -5.36 -5.16 1.24
CA ARG A 104 -6.09 -5.37 -0.02
C ARG A 104 -5.46 -6.44 -0.90
N ASP A 105 -4.12 -6.55 -0.93
CA ASP A 105 -3.43 -7.62 -1.65
C ASP A 105 -3.72 -9.00 -1.00
N ILE A 106 -3.68 -9.10 0.33
CA ILE A 106 -4.04 -10.34 1.03
C ILE A 106 -5.50 -10.72 0.76
N GLU A 107 -6.44 -9.77 0.83
CA GLU A 107 -7.86 -10.01 0.53
C GLU A 107 -8.07 -10.55 -0.89
N ALA A 108 -7.40 -9.96 -1.88
CA ALA A 108 -7.46 -10.42 -3.27
C ALA A 108 -6.94 -11.86 -3.42
N ARG A 109 -5.84 -12.21 -2.73
CA ARG A 109 -5.26 -13.55 -2.75
C ARG A 109 -6.14 -14.58 -2.05
N ILE A 110 -6.72 -14.23 -0.90
CA ILE A 110 -7.68 -15.09 -0.19
C ILE A 110 -8.86 -15.41 -1.10
N THR A 111 -9.44 -14.38 -1.73
CA THR A 111 -10.57 -14.53 -2.67
C THR A 111 -10.22 -15.46 -3.84
N ALA A 112 -9.02 -15.31 -4.41
CA ALA A 112 -8.55 -16.18 -5.49
C ALA A 112 -8.44 -17.66 -5.05
N MET A 113 -7.97 -17.94 -3.83
CA MET A 113 -7.83 -19.30 -3.31
C MET A 113 -9.17 -19.94 -2.89
N GLU A 114 -10.13 -19.14 -2.39
CA GLU A 114 -11.48 -19.62 -2.05
C GLU A 114 -12.18 -20.24 -3.26
N SER A 115 -11.88 -19.75 -4.47
CA SER A 115 -12.39 -20.31 -5.73
C SER A 115 -11.90 -21.73 -6.08
N THR A 116 -10.93 -22.27 -5.33
CA THR A 116 -10.21 -23.52 -5.66
C THR A 116 -10.27 -24.61 -4.56
N ASN A 117 -11.34 -24.68 -3.76
CA ASN A 117 -11.44 -25.54 -2.55
C ASN A 117 -10.39 -25.19 -1.49
N ALA A 118 -10.50 -23.99 -0.91
CA ALA A 118 -9.57 -23.51 0.11
C ALA A 118 -9.56 -24.35 1.39
N PRO A 119 -8.39 -24.51 2.05
CA PRO A 119 -8.29 -25.16 3.34
C PRO A 119 -8.92 -24.32 4.47
N ASP A 120 -9.46 -24.97 5.50
CA ASP A 120 -10.09 -24.31 6.66
C ASP A 120 -9.19 -23.28 7.35
N SER A 121 -7.87 -23.46 7.28
CA SER A 121 -6.88 -22.52 7.83
C SER A 121 -6.95 -21.13 7.19
N LEU A 122 -7.52 -21.00 5.98
CA LEU A 122 -7.72 -19.71 5.32
C LEU A 122 -8.73 -18.83 6.05
N ASN A 123 -9.76 -19.44 6.67
CA ASN A 123 -10.74 -18.71 7.48
C ASN A 123 -10.08 -18.08 8.71
N ASN A 124 -9.11 -18.76 9.34
CA ASN A 124 -8.36 -18.20 10.46
C ASN A 124 -7.55 -16.97 10.03
N VAL A 125 -6.88 -17.04 8.87
CA VAL A 125 -6.12 -15.90 8.33
C VAL A 125 -7.04 -14.73 8.01
N LYS A 126 -8.20 -15.00 7.40
CA LYS A 126 -9.23 -14.00 7.09
C LYS A 126 -9.77 -13.32 8.36
N GLY A 127 -10.07 -14.10 9.40
CA GLY A 127 -10.51 -13.58 10.70
C GLY A 127 -9.45 -12.69 11.35
N MET A 128 -8.20 -13.15 11.40
CA MET A 128 -7.10 -12.31 11.91
C MET A 128 -6.93 -11.02 11.11
N LEU A 129 -6.98 -11.08 9.77
CA LEU A 129 -6.85 -9.90 8.91
C LEU A 129 -7.96 -8.88 9.17
N LYS A 130 -9.22 -9.32 9.32
CA LYS A 130 -10.36 -8.45 9.64
C LYS A 130 -10.18 -7.74 10.97
N ILE A 131 -9.76 -8.48 12.01
CA ILE A 131 -9.50 -7.93 13.35
C ILE A 131 -8.41 -6.84 13.28
N LEU A 132 -7.29 -7.13 12.61
CA LEU A 132 -6.19 -6.18 12.48
C LEU A 132 -6.58 -4.95 11.65
N THR A 133 -7.36 -5.14 10.59
CA THR A 133 -7.88 -4.05 9.75
C THR A 133 -8.79 -3.13 10.55
N ALA A 134 -9.71 -3.71 11.33
CA ALA A 134 -10.61 -2.96 12.19
C ALA A 134 -9.85 -2.15 13.24
N TYR A 135 -8.98 -2.82 14.02
CA TYR A 135 -8.19 -2.15 15.06
C TYR A 135 -7.35 -0.99 14.50
N LYS A 136 -6.64 -1.22 13.40
CA LYS A 136 -5.80 -0.18 12.79
C LYS A 136 -6.63 0.95 12.19
N THR A 137 -7.77 0.64 11.57
CA THR A 137 -8.60 1.66 10.93
C THR A 137 -9.33 2.52 11.94
N PHE A 138 -9.91 1.95 13.00
CA PHE A 138 -10.53 2.72 14.11
C PHE A 138 -9.57 3.78 14.64
N ARG A 139 -8.35 3.36 14.96
CA ARG A 139 -7.29 4.25 15.44
C ARG A 139 -7.02 5.43 14.53
N VAL A 140 -7.07 5.24 13.21
CA VAL A 140 -6.79 6.29 12.23
C VAL A 140 -8.01 7.18 12.03
N THR A 141 -9.20 6.61 11.82
CA THR A 141 -10.40 7.44 11.67
C THR A 141 -10.69 8.24 12.95
N ASP A 142 -10.38 7.73 14.15
CA ASP A 142 -10.53 8.49 15.41
C ASP A 142 -9.66 9.76 15.46
N LEU A 143 -8.54 9.78 14.74
CA LEU A 143 -7.64 10.93 14.67
C LEU A 143 -7.97 11.88 13.51
N PHE A 144 -8.44 11.35 12.38
CA PHE A 144 -8.59 12.11 11.13
C PHE A 144 -10.05 12.37 10.72
N GLY A 145 -11.04 11.72 11.34
CA GLY A 145 -12.43 11.74 10.92
C GLY A 145 -12.64 10.87 9.68
N ASP A 146 -13.34 11.41 8.69
CA ASP A 146 -13.55 10.77 7.40
C ASP A 146 -12.21 10.50 6.71
N ILE A 147 -12.04 9.30 6.15
CA ILE A 147 -10.79 8.87 5.48
C ILE A 147 -11.11 8.00 4.27
N PRO A 148 -10.25 7.98 3.24
CA PRO A 148 -10.36 6.96 2.19
C PRO A 148 -10.18 5.55 2.74
N PHE A 149 -11.15 4.67 2.54
CA PHE A 149 -11.12 3.32 3.10
C PHE A 149 -11.59 2.23 2.12
N PHE A 150 -12.80 2.33 1.56
CA PHE A 150 -13.41 1.27 0.76
C PHE A 150 -12.69 1.06 -0.57
N GLU A 151 -12.35 2.15 -1.24
CA GLU A 151 -11.61 2.16 -2.51
C GLU A 151 -10.09 2.26 -2.32
N ALA A 152 -9.65 2.67 -1.13
CA ALA A 152 -8.23 2.90 -0.87
C ALA A 152 -7.40 1.62 -0.74
N GLY A 153 -6.11 1.73 -1.02
CA GLY A 153 -5.17 0.60 -1.01
C GLY A 153 -5.26 -0.30 -2.26
N ARG A 154 -6.07 0.07 -3.26
CA ARG A 154 -6.32 -0.74 -4.47
C ARG A 154 -5.60 -0.24 -5.73
N GLY A 155 -4.66 0.71 -5.62
CA GLY A 155 -3.98 1.29 -6.78
C GLY A 155 -3.27 0.29 -7.71
N PHE A 156 -2.90 -0.90 -7.20
CA PHE A 156 -2.34 -1.99 -8.01
C PHE A 156 -3.39 -2.70 -8.89
N GLN A 157 -4.68 -2.46 -8.67
CA GLN A 157 -5.80 -3.08 -9.41
C GLN A 157 -6.20 -2.24 -10.64
N GLY A 158 -5.88 -0.95 -10.67
CA GLY A 158 -6.21 -0.08 -11.81
C GLY A 158 -6.10 1.42 -11.50
N LEU A 159 -6.10 2.23 -12.56
CA LEU A 159 -5.99 3.69 -12.47
C LEU A 159 -7.20 4.34 -11.77
N ASP A 160 -8.36 3.68 -11.81
CA ASP A 160 -9.59 4.18 -11.19
C ASP A 160 -9.45 4.31 -9.66
N TYR A 161 -8.53 3.55 -9.04
CA TYR A 161 -8.29 3.57 -7.59
C TYR A 161 -7.17 4.54 -7.15
N LEU A 162 -6.66 5.39 -8.05
CA LEU A 162 -5.59 6.35 -7.71
C LEU A 162 -6.06 7.48 -6.81
N HIS A 163 -7.34 7.82 -6.87
CA HIS A 163 -7.94 8.95 -6.16
C HIS A 163 -9.18 8.49 -5.39
N PRO A 164 -9.02 7.65 -4.35
CA PRO A 164 -10.15 7.13 -3.59
C PRO A 164 -10.87 8.29 -2.88
N ALA A 165 -12.20 8.24 -2.88
CA ALA A 165 -13.03 9.17 -2.12
C ALA A 165 -12.81 9.02 -0.62
N TYR A 166 -13.16 10.06 0.14
CA TYR A 166 -13.21 10.00 1.59
C TYR A 166 -14.53 9.33 1.99
N ASP A 167 -14.44 8.26 2.77
CA ASP A 167 -15.59 7.55 3.31
C ASP A 167 -15.90 8.11 4.71
N SER A 168 -17.18 8.18 5.06
CA SER A 168 -17.56 8.74 6.36
C SER A 168 -17.10 7.86 7.50
N GLN A 169 -16.65 8.47 8.60
CA GLN A 169 -16.26 7.73 9.81
C GLN A 169 -17.36 6.78 10.27
N GLN A 170 -18.63 7.19 10.19
CA GLN A 170 -19.77 6.36 10.58
C GLN A 170 -19.88 5.10 9.72
N GLU A 171 -19.78 5.21 8.39
CA GLU A 171 -19.88 4.06 7.48
C GLU A 171 -18.72 3.08 7.71
N ILE A 172 -17.50 3.61 7.88
CA ILE A 172 -16.31 2.81 8.21
C ILE A 172 -16.54 2.03 9.50
N TYR A 173 -17.05 2.69 10.55
CA TYR A 173 -17.31 2.03 11.83
C TYR A 173 -18.34 0.91 11.72
N LEU A 174 -19.47 1.17 11.07
CA LEU A 174 -20.53 0.18 10.89
C LEU A 174 -20.03 -1.04 10.11
N PHE A 175 -19.27 -0.82 9.04
CA PHE A 175 -18.67 -1.89 8.26
C PHE A 175 -17.69 -2.73 9.09
N LEU A 176 -16.75 -2.10 9.78
CA LEU A 176 -15.71 -2.82 10.55
C LEU A 176 -16.29 -3.57 11.74
N LEU A 177 -17.36 -3.06 12.36
CA LEU A 177 -18.06 -3.78 13.43
C LEU A 177 -18.76 -5.04 12.91
N ASP A 178 -19.29 -5.02 11.68
CA ASP A 178 -19.85 -6.21 11.04
C ASP A 178 -18.77 -7.23 10.69
N GLU A 179 -17.63 -6.76 10.17
CA GLU A 179 -16.46 -7.60 9.89
C GLU A 179 -15.89 -8.26 11.15
N LEU A 180 -15.92 -7.56 12.29
CA LEU A 180 -15.54 -8.11 13.60
C LEU A 180 -16.54 -9.17 14.09
N LYS A 181 -17.84 -8.96 13.90
CA LYS A 181 -18.86 -9.99 14.22
C LYS A 181 -18.68 -11.24 13.38
N TRP A 182 -18.27 -11.09 12.12
CA TRP A 182 -17.96 -12.25 11.29
C TRP A 182 -16.74 -13.02 11.83
N ALA A 183 -15.75 -12.31 12.38
CA ALA A 183 -14.49 -12.89 12.85
C ALA A 183 -14.53 -13.50 14.26
N THR A 184 -15.62 -13.31 15.01
CA THR A 184 -15.77 -13.73 16.43
C THR A 184 -16.99 -14.62 16.62
#